data_AF-A0A914STM4-F1
#
_entry.id   AF-A0A914STM4-F1
#
_cell.length_a   1.000
_cell.length_b   1.000
_cell.length_c   1.000
_cell.angle_alpha   90.00
_cell.angle_beta   90.00
_cell.angle_gamma   90.00
#
_symmetry.space_group_name_H-M   'P 1'
#
loop_
_entity.id
_entity.type
_entity.pdbx_description
1 polymer ?
#
loop_
_entity_poly.entity_id
_entity_poly.type
_entity_poly.pdbx_seq_one_letter_code
_entity_poly.pdbx_strand_id
1 'polypeptide(L)'
;MISLNFALYFDTVLIQSIGVSFDWWTHVGRETERYRSTVLAGSSKQKFYYNVFNNPLNPYELTTSLQTQSDNGVIDARDNYWGWPGTTGVAAGKIRDQMDFPYLIKVEYEPVLESNTSLIEGDCPAGWFQAGTEEFKSCYLFIGASMTYENAVKFCEEIDSFMPILRNDDPRQKELAKRIDEFGRQYITSAESQYSMGVGYLIYLTCKV
;
A
#
# COMPACT_ATOMS: atom_id res chain seq x y z
N MET A 1 -4.51 5.03 10.64
CA MET A 1 -4.82 5.46 9.27
C MET A 1 -3.58 5.08 8.47
N ILE A 2 -3.74 4.39 7.34
CA ILE A 2 -2.63 3.72 6.66
C ILE A 2 -2.68 4.13 5.19
N SER A 3 -1.64 4.82 4.75
CA SER A 3 -1.33 5.11 3.35
C SER A 3 -0.56 3.90 2.82
N LEU A 4 -1.21 3.03 2.06
CA LEU A 4 -0.63 1.76 1.62
C LEU A 4 -0.20 1.84 0.15
N ASN A 5 1.09 1.67 -0.08
CA ASN A 5 1.64 1.26 -1.36
C ASN A 5 1.65 -0.28 -1.37
N PHE A 6 0.67 -0.87 -2.04
CA PHE A 6 0.65 -2.30 -2.34
C PHE A 6 0.19 -2.52 -3.76
N ALA A 7 1.17 -2.82 -4.61
CA ALA A 7 0.95 -3.79 -5.66
C ALA A 7 2.26 -4.48 -5.99
N LEU A 8 2.56 -5.52 -5.23
CA LEU A 8 3.31 -6.64 -5.79
C LEU A 8 2.55 -7.91 -5.52
N TYR A 9 2.61 -8.78 -6.51
CA TYR A 9 2.28 -10.20 -6.48
C TYR A 9 2.37 -10.75 -5.06
N PHE A 10 1.24 -11.25 -4.56
CA PHE A 10 1.05 -12.31 -3.56
C PHE A 10 -0.20 -12.01 -2.74
N ASP A 11 -0.99 -13.06 -2.53
CA ASP A 11 -2.33 -13.02 -1.95
C ASP A 11 -2.36 -12.25 -0.62
N THR A 12 -3.20 -11.22 -0.56
CA THR A 12 -3.79 -10.61 0.65
C THR A 12 -2.82 -10.09 1.72
N VAL A 13 -2.66 -8.77 1.80
CA VAL A 13 -2.18 -8.12 3.03
C VAL A 13 -3.18 -7.04 3.49
N LEU A 14 -4.00 -7.41 4.46
CA LEU A 14 -4.78 -6.48 5.30
C LEU A 14 -3.96 -6.16 6.54
N ILE A 15 -3.34 -4.98 6.62
CA ILE A 15 -2.88 -4.46 7.92
C ILE A 15 -4.02 -3.64 8.52
N GLN A 16 -4.70 -4.19 9.51
CA GLN A 16 -5.34 -3.39 10.54
C GLN A 16 -4.75 -3.81 11.89
N SER A 17 -4.41 -2.82 12.70
CA SER A 17 -3.79 -2.97 14.01
C SER A 17 -4.58 -3.92 14.91
N ILE A 18 -3.83 -4.82 15.57
CA ILE A 18 -4.24 -5.78 16.62
C ILE A 18 -4.58 -7.17 16.07
N GLY A 19 -3.54 -8.00 15.96
CA GLY A 19 -3.57 -9.37 16.47
C GLY A 19 -4.53 -10.36 15.83
N VAL A 20 -4.47 -10.58 14.52
CA VAL A 20 -4.82 -11.87 13.91
C VAL A 20 -3.97 -12.13 12.66
N SER A 21 -2.93 -12.95 12.83
CA SER A 21 -2.48 -13.88 11.80
C SER A 21 -3.19 -15.21 12.08
N PHE A 22 -3.57 -15.91 11.02
CA PHE A 22 -4.43 -17.10 10.95
C PHE A 22 -5.95 -16.85 10.91
N ASP A 23 -6.52 -17.34 9.80
CA ASP A 23 -7.93 -17.69 9.58
C ASP A 23 -8.87 -16.57 9.07
N TRP A 24 -8.63 -16.14 7.83
CA TRP A 24 -9.48 -15.20 7.09
C TRP A 24 -10.92 -15.70 6.84
N TRP A 25 -11.23 -16.97 7.13
CA TRP A 25 -12.57 -17.54 6.97
C TRP A 25 -13.47 -17.43 8.20
N THR A 26 -12.95 -17.14 9.40
CA THR A 26 -13.75 -17.32 10.64
C THR A 26 -14.34 -16.05 11.23
N HIS A 27 -13.92 -14.84 10.83
CA HIS A 27 -14.38 -13.61 11.51
C HIS A 27 -14.64 -12.36 10.65
N VAL A 28 -14.90 -12.49 9.34
CA VAL A 28 -15.17 -11.33 8.47
C VAL A 28 -16.60 -11.41 7.89
N GLY A 29 -17.26 -10.26 7.74
CA GLY A 29 -18.71 -10.10 7.72
C GLY A 29 -19.50 -10.69 6.54
N ARG A 30 -20.81 -10.46 6.56
CA ARG A 30 -21.75 -10.92 5.53
C ARG A 30 -21.56 -10.09 4.24
N GLU A 31 -20.88 -10.68 3.26
CA GLU A 31 -21.02 -10.50 1.80
C GLU A 31 -19.95 -9.67 1.03
N THR A 32 -19.30 -8.67 1.61
CA THR A 32 -18.28 -7.88 0.86
C THR A 32 -16.96 -8.61 0.66
N GLU A 33 -16.59 -9.54 1.54
CA GLU A 33 -15.31 -10.28 1.46
C GLU A 33 -15.39 -11.61 0.69
N ARG A 34 -16.52 -11.91 0.04
CA ARG A 34 -16.62 -13.09 -0.83
C ARG A 34 -15.91 -12.92 -2.18
N TYR A 35 -15.58 -11.68 -2.55
CA TYR A 35 -14.93 -11.38 -3.81
C TYR A 35 -13.42 -11.35 -3.60
N ARG A 36 -12.70 -12.09 -4.43
CA ARG A 36 -11.23 -12.08 -4.42
C ARG A 36 -10.76 -10.71 -4.89
N SER A 37 -10.04 -9.99 -4.03
CA SER A 37 -9.41 -8.74 -4.40
C SER A 37 -7.99 -8.64 -3.86
N THR A 38 -7.16 -7.83 -4.51
CA THR A 38 -5.80 -7.53 -4.03
C THR A 38 -5.87 -6.74 -2.72
N VAL A 39 -6.79 -5.79 -2.63
CA VAL A 39 -7.03 -4.94 -1.46
C VAL A 39 -8.50 -4.95 -1.08
N LEU A 40 -8.77 -5.05 0.23
CA LEU A 40 -10.07 -4.77 0.84
C LEU A 40 -9.95 -3.49 1.69
N ALA A 41 -10.71 -2.47 1.32
CA ALA A 41 -10.72 -1.18 2.01
C ALA A 41 -11.90 -1.09 2.98
N GLY A 42 -11.60 -1.11 4.28
CA GLY A 42 -12.57 -1.13 5.38
C GLY A 42 -13.01 0.25 5.89
N SER A 43 -12.40 1.34 5.40
CA SER A 43 -12.73 2.70 5.86
C SER A 43 -12.48 3.74 4.77
N SER A 44 -13.36 4.74 4.71
CA SER A 44 -13.27 5.89 3.80
C SER A 44 -12.11 6.85 4.09
N LYS A 45 -11.23 6.53 5.04
CA LYS A 45 -10.04 7.32 5.38
C LYS A 45 -8.76 6.73 4.76
N GLN A 46 -8.87 5.60 4.06
CA GLN A 46 -7.74 4.97 3.40
C GLN A 46 -7.38 5.70 2.11
N LYS A 47 -6.09 5.67 1.79
CA LYS A 47 -5.54 6.30 0.60
C LYS A 47 -4.56 5.36 -0.08
N PHE A 48 -4.63 5.31 -1.40
CA PHE A 48 -3.81 4.46 -2.25
C PHE A 48 -3.29 5.33 -3.41
N TYR A 49 -1.97 5.51 -3.53
CA TYR A 49 -1.39 6.29 -4.63
C TYR A 49 -0.19 5.55 -5.21
N TYR A 50 0.11 5.76 -6.48
CA TYR A 50 1.34 5.27 -7.11
C TYR A 50 1.53 3.75 -7.06
N ASN A 51 0.41 3.00 -7.14
CA ASN A 51 0.37 1.54 -7.18
C ASN A 51 0.15 1.00 -8.61
N VAL A 52 0.53 -0.26 -8.82
CA VAL A 52 0.31 -1.03 -10.05
C VAL A 52 -0.71 -2.14 -9.85
N PHE A 53 -1.99 -1.79 -9.89
CA PHE A 53 -3.11 -2.72 -9.74
C PHE A 53 -3.37 -3.49 -11.05
N ASN A 54 -2.66 -4.61 -11.25
CA ASN A 54 -2.88 -5.49 -12.41
C ASN A 54 -2.59 -6.97 -12.14
N ASN A 55 -3.10 -7.51 -11.03
CA ASN A 55 -3.11 -8.92 -10.72
C ASN A 55 -4.16 -9.67 -11.57
N PRO A 56 -3.76 -10.56 -12.51
CA PRO A 56 -4.69 -11.30 -13.35
C PRO A 56 -5.46 -12.40 -12.61
N LEU A 57 -5.04 -12.77 -11.40
CA LEU A 57 -5.68 -13.82 -10.59
C LEU A 57 -6.91 -13.30 -9.83
N ASN A 58 -7.01 -11.98 -9.68
CA ASN A 58 -8.10 -11.35 -8.94
C ASN A 58 -9.12 -10.71 -9.90
N PRO A 59 -10.43 -10.96 -9.70
CA PRO A 59 -11.48 -10.27 -10.47
C PRO A 59 -11.52 -8.76 -10.18
N TYR A 60 -11.17 -8.35 -8.95
CA TYR A 60 -11.07 -6.95 -8.56
C TYR A 60 -9.70 -6.68 -7.94
N GLU A 61 -9.19 -5.48 -8.09
CA GLU A 61 -7.96 -5.04 -7.42
C GLU A 61 -8.29 -4.40 -6.07
N LEU A 62 -9.36 -3.59 -6.04
CA LEU A 62 -9.81 -2.88 -4.86
C LEU A 62 -11.29 -3.19 -4.63
N THR A 63 -11.63 -3.70 -3.45
CA THR A 63 -13.02 -3.84 -2.99
C THR A 63 -13.22 -3.02 -1.74
N THR A 64 -14.34 -2.30 -1.65
CA THR A 64 -14.67 -1.52 -0.45
C THR A 64 -15.67 -2.24 0.44
N SER A 65 -15.62 -1.95 1.75
CA SER A 65 -16.60 -2.45 2.72
C SER A 65 -17.92 -1.68 2.64
N LEU A 66 -18.89 -2.14 3.42
CA LEU A 66 -20.16 -1.44 3.61
C LEU A 66 -19.92 -0.02 4.16
N GLN A 67 -20.67 0.93 3.63
CA GLN A 67 -20.74 2.27 4.18
C GLN A 67 -21.44 2.23 5.54
N THR A 68 -20.76 2.73 6.58
CA THR A 68 -21.37 2.89 7.91
C THR A 68 -21.85 4.33 8.08
N GLN A 69 -22.79 4.59 9.01
CA GLN A 69 -23.26 5.95 9.30
C GLN A 69 -22.13 6.90 9.75
N SER A 70 -21.01 6.35 10.22
CA SER A 70 -19.82 7.09 10.65
C SER A 70 -18.81 7.33 9.52
N ASP A 71 -19.02 6.71 8.35
CA ASP A 71 -18.07 6.69 7.23
C ASP A 71 -18.68 7.40 6.01
N ASN A 72 -18.74 8.73 6.10
CA ASN A 72 -19.28 9.60 5.05
C ASN A 72 -18.22 10.12 4.08
N GLY A 73 -16.99 9.59 4.14
CA GLY A 73 -15.90 10.02 3.25
C GLY A 73 -15.81 9.21 1.98
N VAL A 74 -14.69 9.38 1.30
CA VAL A 74 -14.36 8.72 0.02
C VAL A 74 -12.94 8.18 0.13
N ILE A 75 -12.72 6.97 -0.39
CA ILE A 75 -11.38 6.40 -0.51
C ILE A 75 -10.67 7.11 -1.66
N ASP A 76 -9.50 7.66 -1.37
CA ASP A 76 -8.69 8.31 -2.39
C ASP A 76 -7.73 7.29 -3.01
N ALA A 77 -7.96 6.93 -4.27
CA ALA A 77 -7.21 5.95 -5.04
C ALA A 77 -6.69 6.54 -6.37
N ARG A 78 -6.42 7.85 -6.39
CA ARG A 78 -5.89 8.56 -7.56
C ARG A 78 -4.43 8.20 -7.83
N ASP A 79 -3.96 8.54 -9.03
CA ASP A 79 -2.58 8.38 -9.45
C ASP A 79 -2.06 6.92 -9.34
N ASN A 80 -2.95 5.95 -9.58
CA ASN A 80 -2.61 4.54 -9.68
C ASN A 80 -2.71 4.06 -11.12
N TYR A 81 -1.90 3.06 -11.46
CA TYR A 81 -1.98 2.33 -12.72
C TYR A 81 -2.85 1.09 -12.52
N TRP A 82 -3.97 1.00 -13.23
CA TRP A 82 -4.94 -0.09 -13.08
C TRP A 82 -4.82 -1.17 -14.15
N GLY A 83 -3.70 -1.25 -14.86
CA GLY A 83 -3.50 -2.22 -15.94
C GLY A 83 -3.73 -1.62 -17.33
N TRP A 84 -3.49 -2.46 -18.34
CA TRP A 84 -3.48 -2.02 -19.73
C TRP A 84 -4.85 -2.23 -20.41
N PRO A 85 -5.35 -1.24 -21.18
CA PRO A 85 -4.84 0.12 -21.32
C PRO A 85 -5.13 0.97 -20.07
N GLY A 86 -4.19 1.84 -19.66
CA GLY A 86 -4.29 2.66 -18.44
C GLY A 86 -5.36 3.75 -18.57
N THR A 87 -6.62 3.35 -18.43
CA THR A 87 -7.80 4.19 -18.69
C THR A 87 -8.76 4.12 -17.51
N THR A 88 -9.60 5.14 -17.37
CA THR A 88 -10.61 5.20 -16.30
C THR A 88 -11.62 4.05 -16.38
N GLY A 89 -11.93 3.57 -17.58
CA GLY A 89 -12.79 2.38 -17.77
C GLY A 89 -12.16 1.09 -17.24
N VAL A 90 -10.85 0.91 -17.40
CA VAL A 90 -10.14 -0.25 -16.82
C VAL A 90 -10.08 -0.15 -15.30
N ALA A 91 -9.85 1.05 -14.76
CA ALA A 91 -9.90 1.29 -13.32
C ALA A 91 -11.30 0.97 -12.75
N ALA A 92 -12.36 1.52 -13.34
CA ALA A 92 -13.74 1.25 -12.94
C ALA A 92 -14.07 -0.26 -12.95
N GLY A 93 -13.58 -1.01 -13.94
CA GLY A 93 -13.78 -2.46 -14.01
C GLY A 93 -13.02 -3.28 -12.96
N LYS A 94 -11.98 -2.71 -12.35
CA LYS A 94 -11.12 -3.34 -11.33
C LYS A 94 -11.43 -2.89 -9.91
N ILE A 95 -12.30 -1.89 -9.74
CA ILE A 95 -12.68 -1.34 -8.45
C ILE A 95 -14.13 -1.74 -8.20
N ARG A 96 -14.40 -2.30 -7.02
CA ARG A 96 -15.75 -2.60 -6.55
C ARG A 96 -16.15 -1.61 -5.47
N ASP A 97 -16.97 -0.64 -5.83
CA ASP A 97 -17.30 0.51 -4.96
C ASP A 97 -18.77 0.96 -5.04
N GLN A 98 -19.05 2.16 -4.52
CA GLN A 98 -20.39 2.77 -4.51
C GLN A 98 -21.04 2.87 -5.89
N MET A 99 -20.26 3.06 -6.97
CA MET A 99 -20.80 3.21 -8.32
C MET A 99 -21.39 1.90 -8.84
N ASP A 100 -20.85 0.77 -8.42
CA ASP A 100 -21.45 -0.55 -8.69
C ASP A 100 -22.61 -0.85 -7.74
N PHE A 101 -22.42 -0.54 -6.45
CA PHE A 101 -23.37 -0.88 -5.39
C PHE A 101 -23.53 0.28 -4.38
N PRO A 102 -24.72 0.90 -4.28
CA PRO A 102 -24.92 2.12 -3.47
C PRO A 102 -24.59 2.01 -1.98
N TYR A 103 -24.53 0.80 -1.43
CA TYR A 103 -24.25 0.53 -0.01
C TYR A 103 -22.75 0.43 0.31
N LEU A 104 -21.88 0.53 -0.69
CA LEU A 104 -20.43 0.48 -0.55
C LEU A 104 -19.82 1.87 -0.40
N ILE A 105 -18.59 1.93 0.11
CA ILE A 105 -17.82 3.16 0.18
C ILE A 105 -17.38 3.56 -1.24
N LYS A 106 -17.53 4.84 -1.57
CA LYS A 106 -17.09 5.42 -2.85
C LYS A 106 -15.56 5.44 -2.95
N VAL A 107 -15.03 5.21 -4.15
CA VAL A 107 -13.62 5.39 -4.48
C VAL A 107 -13.46 6.52 -5.48
N GLU A 108 -12.51 7.41 -5.23
CA GLU A 108 -12.03 8.41 -6.20
C GLU A 108 -10.72 7.93 -6.79
N TYR A 109 -10.74 7.49 -8.05
CA TYR A 109 -9.57 6.92 -8.73
C TYR A 109 -9.06 7.76 -9.91
N GLU A 110 -9.66 8.93 -10.17
CA GLU A 110 -9.25 9.84 -11.25
C GLU A 110 -8.40 11.01 -10.72
N PRO A 111 -7.22 11.28 -11.30
CA PRO A 111 -6.68 10.69 -12.53
C PRO A 111 -6.08 9.29 -12.33
N VAL A 112 -6.11 8.48 -13.40
CA VAL A 112 -5.38 7.21 -13.48
C VAL A 112 -4.06 7.41 -14.21
N LEU A 113 -3.08 6.55 -13.95
CA LEU A 113 -1.85 6.52 -14.73
C LEU A 113 -2.08 5.73 -16.03
N GLU A 114 -1.67 6.31 -17.16
CA GLU A 114 -1.78 5.67 -18.48
C GLU A 114 -0.78 4.51 -18.67
N SER A 115 0.34 4.58 -17.96
CA SER A 115 1.40 3.57 -17.96
C SER A 115 2.01 3.42 -16.57
N ASN A 116 2.64 2.27 -16.30
CA ASN A 116 3.41 2.04 -15.08
C ASN A 116 4.83 2.62 -15.14
N THR A 117 5.25 3.23 -16.26
CA THR A 117 6.62 3.71 -16.47
C THR A 117 7.03 4.75 -15.43
N SER A 118 6.12 5.65 -15.04
CA SER A 118 6.40 6.67 -14.01
C SER A 118 6.53 6.10 -12.60
N LEU A 119 6.14 4.83 -12.39
CA LEU A 119 6.21 4.14 -11.10
C LEU A 119 7.44 3.24 -10.96
N ILE A 120 8.19 3.05 -12.04
CA ILE A 120 9.38 2.20 -12.09
C ILE A 120 10.61 3.09 -11.98
N GLU A 121 11.45 2.86 -10.95
CA GLU A 121 12.73 3.54 -10.79
C GLU A 121 13.90 2.59 -11.11
N GLY A 122 14.56 2.83 -12.24
CA GLY A 122 15.66 2.00 -12.70
C GLY A 122 15.22 0.55 -12.99
N ASP A 123 15.91 -0.42 -12.40
CA ASP A 123 15.62 -1.85 -12.53
C ASP A 123 14.67 -2.37 -11.43
N CYS A 124 14.09 -1.47 -10.63
CA CYS A 124 13.26 -1.86 -9.50
C CYS A 124 11.81 -2.14 -9.90
N PRO A 125 11.12 -3.04 -9.16
CA PRO A 125 9.68 -3.23 -9.34
C PRO A 125 8.93 -1.91 -9.12
N ALA A 126 7.74 -1.80 -9.72
CA ALA A 126 6.94 -0.58 -9.57
C ALA A 126 6.60 -0.29 -8.10
N GLY A 127 6.73 0.99 -7.70
CA GLY A 127 6.57 1.43 -6.30
C GLY A 127 7.80 1.23 -5.42
N TRP A 128 8.83 0.55 -5.92
CA TRP A 128 10.14 0.48 -5.27
C TRP A 128 11.06 1.57 -5.83
N PHE A 129 11.85 2.16 -4.95
CA PHE A 129 12.83 3.16 -5.32
C PHE A 129 14.24 2.57 -5.25
N GLN A 130 15.11 3.00 -6.17
CA GLN A 130 16.47 2.53 -6.24
C GLN A 130 17.38 3.40 -5.36
N ALA A 131 18.24 2.77 -4.56
CA ALA A 131 19.28 3.49 -3.81
C ALA A 131 20.57 2.66 -3.78
N GLY A 132 21.73 3.34 -3.80
CA GLY A 132 23.03 2.68 -3.90
C GLY A 132 24.01 3.36 -4.84
N THR A 133 25.22 2.81 -4.88
CA THR A 133 26.27 3.24 -5.83
C THR A 133 26.13 2.50 -7.16
N GLU A 134 26.79 2.97 -8.22
CA GLU A 134 26.68 2.36 -9.56
C GLU A 134 26.94 0.85 -9.59
N GLU A 135 27.81 0.35 -8.70
CA GLU A 135 28.17 -1.07 -8.58
C GLU A 135 27.22 -1.87 -7.68
N PHE A 136 26.49 -1.22 -6.76
CA PHE A 136 25.64 -1.86 -5.76
C PHE A 136 24.33 -1.09 -5.54
N LYS A 137 23.46 -1.13 -6.55
CA LYS A 137 22.09 -0.63 -6.45
C LYS A 137 21.19 -1.68 -5.82
N SER A 138 20.27 -1.27 -4.96
CA SER A 138 19.24 -2.14 -4.41
C SER A 138 17.89 -1.45 -4.44
N CYS A 139 16.83 -2.24 -4.41
CA CYS A 139 15.47 -1.74 -4.44
C CYS A 139 14.93 -1.64 -3.02
N TYR A 140 14.31 -0.51 -2.71
CA TYR A 140 13.73 -0.23 -1.41
C TYR A 140 12.25 0.12 -1.56
N LEU A 141 11.44 -0.35 -0.61
CA LEU A 141 10.02 -0.03 -0.54
C LEU A 141 9.73 0.74 0.74
N PHE A 142 9.16 1.93 0.62
CA PHE A 142 8.69 2.69 1.78
C PHE A 142 7.22 2.40 2.05
N ILE A 143 6.90 2.12 3.32
CA ILE A 143 5.54 1.82 3.75
C ILE A 143 5.14 2.81 4.83
N GLY A 144 4.11 3.60 4.56
CA GLY A 144 3.56 4.64 5.44
C GLY A 144 2.80 4.10 6.66
N ALA A 145 3.06 2.86 7.06
CA ALA A 145 2.51 2.22 8.25
C ALA A 145 3.56 2.17 9.36
N SER A 146 3.11 2.34 10.60
CA SER A 146 3.94 2.18 11.79
C SER A 146 3.70 0.82 12.42
N MET A 147 4.76 0.04 12.65
CA MET A 147 4.66 -1.26 13.31
C MET A 147 5.89 -1.54 14.18
N THR A 148 5.78 -2.56 15.04
CA THR A 148 6.93 -3.06 15.82
C THR A 148 7.95 -3.72 14.90
N TYR A 149 9.23 -3.74 15.31
CA TYR A 149 10.31 -4.39 14.54
C TYR A 149 10.01 -5.84 14.15
N GLU A 150 9.44 -6.65 15.04
CA GLU A 150 9.12 -8.06 14.73
C GLU A 150 8.10 -8.19 13.59
N ASN A 151 7.03 -7.39 13.64
CA ASN A 151 6.03 -7.34 12.57
C ASN A 151 6.62 -6.80 11.26
N ALA A 152 7.54 -5.82 11.34
CA ALA A 152 8.24 -5.28 10.18
C ALA A 152 9.06 -6.36 9.45
N VAL A 153 9.79 -7.18 10.21
CA VAL A 153 10.58 -8.29 9.65
C VAL A 153 9.67 -9.29 8.94
N LYS A 154 8.64 -9.78 9.65
CA LYS A 154 7.67 -10.75 9.07
C LYS A 154 6.98 -10.21 7.83
N PHE A 155 6.56 -8.95 7.88
CA PHE A 155 5.91 -8.32 6.74
C PHE A 155 6.83 -8.27 5.51
N CYS A 156 8.11 -7.90 5.68
CA CYS A 156 9.01 -7.85 4.54
C CYS A 156 9.22 -9.26 3.95
N GLU A 157 9.32 -10.28 4.80
CA GLU A 157 9.42 -11.69 4.36
C GLU A 157 8.18 -12.17 3.60
N GLU A 158 6.98 -11.76 4.03
CA GLU A 158 5.71 -12.09 3.37
C GLU A 158 5.61 -11.53 1.94
N ILE A 159 6.34 -10.46 1.62
CA ILE A 159 6.39 -9.86 0.28
C ILE A 159 7.66 -10.24 -0.51
N ASP A 160 8.28 -11.38 -0.19
CA ASP A 160 9.54 -11.87 -0.78
C ASP A 160 10.68 -10.84 -0.72
N SER A 161 10.75 -10.10 0.38
CA SER A 161 11.78 -9.11 0.66
C SER A 161 12.34 -9.26 2.07
N PHE A 162 13.24 -8.39 2.50
CA PHE A 162 13.75 -8.41 3.85
C PHE A 162 13.90 -7.01 4.44
N MET A 163 13.81 -6.92 5.76
CA MET A 163 14.06 -5.67 6.48
C MET A 163 15.54 -5.26 6.28
N PRO A 164 15.83 -4.04 5.78
CA PRO A 164 17.18 -3.61 5.49
C PRO A 164 17.98 -3.43 6.78
N ILE A 165 19.12 -4.11 6.85
CA ILE A 165 20.12 -3.90 7.90
C ILE A 165 21.23 -3.04 7.29
N LEU A 166 21.32 -1.78 7.73
CA LEU A 166 22.37 -0.84 7.31
C LEU A 166 23.42 -0.73 8.40
N ARG A 167 24.69 -0.85 8.03
CA ARG A 167 25.80 -0.55 8.93
C ARG A 167 25.94 0.97 9.12
N ASN A 168 26.46 1.41 10.26
CA ASN A 168 26.67 2.82 10.57
C ASN A 168 27.54 3.58 9.56
N ASP A 169 28.41 2.87 8.84
CA ASP A 169 29.32 3.39 7.82
C ASP A 169 28.76 3.28 6.40
N ASP A 170 27.52 2.81 6.23
CA ASP A 170 26.94 2.59 4.91
C ASP A 170 26.61 3.93 4.22
N PRO A 171 27.21 4.22 3.05
CA PRO A 171 27.00 5.49 2.35
C PRO A 171 25.54 5.72 1.95
N ARG A 172 24.74 4.65 1.83
CA ARG A 172 23.32 4.72 1.47
C ARG A 172 22.44 5.28 2.59
N GLN A 173 22.91 5.30 3.84
CA GLN A 173 22.08 5.77 4.96
C GLN A 173 21.55 7.19 4.74
N LYS A 174 22.38 8.10 4.24
CA LYS A 174 21.98 9.50 4.00
C LYS A 174 20.94 9.63 2.90
N GLU A 175 21.12 8.87 1.81
CA GLU A 175 20.18 8.85 0.69
C GLU A 175 18.85 8.24 1.10
N LEU A 176 18.87 7.09 1.77
CA LEU A 176 17.68 6.41 2.27
C LEU A 176 16.92 7.28 3.27
N ALA A 177 17.61 7.88 4.23
CA ALA A 177 16.98 8.79 5.19
C ALA A 177 16.31 9.99 4.49
N LYS A 178 16.95 10.57 3.47
CA LYS A 178 16.38 11.66 2.68
C LYS A 178 15.10 11.23 1.94
N ARG A 179 15.13 10.08 1.25
CA ARG A 179 13.96 9.55 0.52
C ARG A 179 12.81 9.22 1.47
N ILE A 180 13.10 8.58 2.60
CA ILE A 180 12.12 8.26 3.64
C ILE A 180 11.47 9.53 4.20
N ASP A 181 12.24 10.60 4.43
CA ASP A 181 11.70 11.89 4.88
C ASP A 181 10.82 12.58 3.82
N GLU A 182 11.22 12.53 2.55
CA GLU A 182 10.42 13.04 1.43
C GLU A 182 9.08 12.31 1.33
N PHE A 183 9.10 10.97 1.36
CA PHE A 183 7.89 10.15 1.36
C PHE A 183 7.04 10.35 2.62
N GLY A 184 7.67 10.50 3.78
CA GLY A 184 6.98 10.83 5.02
C GLY A 184 6.20 12.13 4.92
N ARG A 185 6.79 13.18 4.36
CA ARG A 185 6.12 14.48 4.16
C ARG A 185 4.99 14.42 3.12
N GLN A 186 5.13 13.58 2.11
CA GLN A 186 4.16 13.48 1.02
C GLN A 186 2.96 12.59 1.37
N TYR A 187 3.20 11.48 2.06
CA TYR A 187 2.20 10.41 2.20
C TYR A 187 1.67 10.21 3.62
N ILE A 188 2.30 10.81 4.63
CA ILE A 188 1.92 10.65 6.03
C ILE A 188 1.32 11.93 6.58
N THR A 189 0.13 11.82 7.16
CA THR A 189 -0.52 12.95 7.82
C THR A 189 0.17 13.33 9.12
N SER A 190 0.03 14.58 9.56
CA SER A 190 0.60 15.03 10.84
C SER A 190 0.11 14.22 12.04
N ALA A 191 -1.13 13.71 11.97
CA ALA A 191 -1.70 12.85 13.00
C ALA A 191 -1.07 11.45 13.03
N GLU A 192 -0.85 10.83 11.87
CA GLU A 192 -0.13 9.54 11.77
C GLU A 192 1.33 9.68 12.20
N SER A 193 1.95 10.80 11.85
CA SER A 193 3.32 11.13 12.25
C SER A 193 3.47 11.34 13.76
N GLN A 194 2.50 11.99 14.41
CA GLN A 194 2.47 12.08 15.87
C GLN A 194 2.23 10.72 16.54
N TYR A 195 1.45 9.83 15.93
CA TYR A 195 1.18 8.51 16.49
C TYR A 195 2.40 7.57 16.43
N SER A 196 3.15 7.62 15.32
CA SER A 196 4.39 6.86 15.15
C SER A 196 5.53 7.36 16.04
N MET A 197 5.60 8.67 16.31
CA MET A 197 6.59 9.25 17.22
C MET A 197 6.17 9.22 18.71
N GLY A 198 4.88 9.04 19.00
CA GLY A 198 4.31 9.12 20.36
C GLY A 198 4.19 7.80 21.11
N VAL A 199 4.25 6.67 20.41
CA VAL A 199 4.19 5.32 21.01
C VAL A 199 5.55 4.66 20.83
N GLY A 200 6.29 4.53 21.93
CA GLY A 200 7.65 3.99 21.92
C GLY A 200 7.75 2.69 21.11
N TYR A 201 8.80 2.59 20.29
CA TYR A 201 9.21 1.44 19.47
C TYR A 201 8.52 1.25 18.10
N LEU A 202 7.65 2.15 17.65
CA LEU A 202 7.12 2.09 16.28
C LEU A 202 8.10 2.73 15.29
N ILE A 203 8.40 2.02 14.20
CA ILE A 203 9.27 2.52 13.12
C ILE A 203 8.48 2.65 11.82
N TYR A 204 8.88 3.60 10.97
CA TYR A 204 8.47 3.59 9.57
C TYR A 204 9.18 2.44 8.86
N LEU A 205 8.40 1.65 8.13
CA LEU A 205 8.88 0.43 7.52
C LEU A 205 9.56 0.74 6.19
N THR A 206 10.72 0.12 5.98
CA THR A 206 11.35 0.02 4.68
C THR A 206 11.68 -1.44 4.43
N CYS A 207 11.39 -1.98 3.25
CA CYS A 207 11.82 -3.32 2.84
C CYS A 207 12.86 -3.22 1.72
N LYS A 208 13.69 -4.25 1.55
CA LYS A 208 14.75 -4.31 0.55
C LYS A 208 14.69 -5.62 -0.26
N VAL A 209 14.95 -5.50 -1.57
CA VAL A 209 15.22 -6.61 -2.50
C VAL A 209 16.57 -6.39 -3.19
#